data_AF-A0AAD5JEU5-F1
#
_entry.id   AF-A0AAD5JEU5-F1
#
_cell.length_a   1.000
_cell.length_b   1.000
_cell.length_c   1.000
_cell.angle_alpha   90.00
_cell.angle_beta   90.00
_cell.angle_gamma   90.00
#
_symmetry.space_group_name_H-M   'P 1'
#
loop_
_entity.id
_entity.type
_entity.pdbx_description
1 polymer ?
#
loop_
_entity_poly.entity_id
_entity_poly.type
_entity_poly.pdbx_seq_one_letter_code
_entity_poly.pdbx_strand_id
1 'polypeptide(L)'
;MSVIDILFRVDDICRKYDKYDIEKQRDLNATGDDAFAQLYAALESEVDKALLKFETASAETNRAAAVAMNAEVRRTKARVKQEFPKLQKLAVKKVKGISKEEQETRKELVFVLANRIEAIPDATTTAAKSNGGWETSASHKNIKFDSSGEQGLDVISEGLDTLKSLAQDMNEELDRQVPLMDEIDTKVDRATSDLKNNNVRLKETLFKMRSSRNFCIDIILMCVILGIACYLYSVLK
;
A
#
# COMPACT_ATOMS: atom_id res chain seq x y z
N MET A 1 48.44 34.42 -21.93
CA MET A 1 47.49 33.71 -21.06
C MET A 1 46.11 34.00 -21.61
N SER A 2 45.47 32.98 -22.18
CA SER A 2 44.16 33.10 -22.82
C SER A 2 43.06 33.13 -21.77
N VAL A 3 41.90 33.70 -22.11
CA VAL A 3 40.70 33.66 -21.24
C VAL A 3 40.29 32.21 -20.92
N ILE A 4 40.50 31.30 -21.87
CA ILE A 4 40.34 29.85 -21.68
C ILE A 4 41.28 29.31 -20.60
N ASP A 5 42.55 29.74 -20.58
CA ASP A 5 43.53 29.26 -19.60
C ASP A 5 43.16 29.73 -18.19
N ILE A 6 42.62 30.93 -18.07
CA ILE A 6 42.16 31.50 -16.79
C ILE A 6 40.94 30.72 -16.30
N LEU A 7 39.97 30.42 -17.16
CA LEU A 7 38.78 29.62 -16.83
C LEU A 7 39.16 28.22 -16.32
N PHE A 8 40.05 27.50 -17.02
CA PHE A 8 40.52 26.20 -16.56
C PHE A 8 41.26 26.28 -15.23
N ARG A 9 42.08 27.31 -15.03
CA ARG A 9 42.82 27.49 -13.77
C ARG A 9 41.89 27.83 -12.61
N VAL A 10 40.83 28.61 -12.87
CA VAL A 10 39.78 28.91 -11.89
C VAL A 10 38.99 27.65 -11.57
N ASP A 11 38.63 26.84 -12.56
CA ASP A 11 37.93 25.56 -12.35
C ASP A 11 38.78 24.57 -11.52
N ASP A 12 40.08 24.45 -11.83
CA ASP A 12 41.02 23.64 -11.04
C ASP A 12 41.17 24.15 -9.61
N ILE A 13 41.19 25.48 -9.41
CA ILE A 13 41.22 26.08 -8.08
C ILE A 13 39.91 25.76 -7.34
N CYS A 14 38.75 25.96 -7.95
CA CYS A 14 37.45 25.61 -7.38
C CYS A 14 37.41 24.13 -6.96
N ARG A 15 37.82 23.21 -7.83
CA ARG A 15 37.94 21.77 -7.52
C ARG A 15 38.91 21.46 -6.38
N LYS A 16 40.02 22.18 -6.28
CA LYS A 16 41.00 21.97 -5.21
C LYS A 16 40.48 22.40 -3.84
N TYR A 17 39.55 23.35 -3.82
CA TYR A 17 38.91 23.86 -2.61
C TYR A 17 37.51 23.28 -2.33
N ASP A 18 36.91 22.53 -3.27
CA ASP A 18 35.66 21.77 -3.06
C ASP A 18 35.69 20.89 -1.80
N LYS A 19 36.87 20.39 -1.41
CA LYS A 19 37.06 19.58 -0.20
C LYS A 19 36.89 20.36 1.11
N TYR A 20 36.87 21.69 1.06
CA TYR A 20 36.64 22.57 2.22
C TYR A 20 35.21 23.11 2.24
N ASP A 21 34.41 22.81 1.22
CA ASP A 21 32.99 23.09 1.23
C ASP A 21 32.30 22.08 2.17
N ILE A 22 32.14 22.49 3.42
CA ILE A 22 31.56 21.69 4.49
C ILE A 22 30.09 21.36 4.17
N GLU A 23 29.38 22.24 3.46
CA GLU A 23 27.99 22.01 3.03
C GLU A 23 27.95 20.93 1.96
N LYS A 24 28.80 21.04 0.93
CA LYS A 24 28.90 20.03 -0.14
C LYS A 24 29.38 18.66 0.37
N GLN A 25 30.31 18.61 1.32
CA GLN A 25 30.71 17.36 1.97
C GLN A 25 29.62 16.79 2.90
N ARG A 26 28.85 17.65 3.56
CA ARG A 26 27.70 17.23 4.37
C ARG A 26 26.62 16.64 3.49
N ASP A 27 26.32 17.26 2.35
CA ASP A 27 25.29 16.79 1.42
C ASP A 27 25.71 15.47 0.76
N LEU A 28 26.99 15.33 0.38
CA LEU A 28 27.55 14.07 -0.15
C LEU A 28 27.51 12.92 0.87
N ASN A 29 27.73 13.21 2.16
CA ASN A 29 27.68 12.20 3.23
C ASN A 29 26.24 11.93 3.74
N ALA A 30 25.36 12.93 3.72
CA ALA A 30 23.96 12.81 4.14
C ALA A 30 23.13 12.00 3.16
N THR A 31 23.41 12.11 1.85
CA THR A 31 22.62 11.44 0.82
C THR A 31 22.86 9.92 0.77
N GLY A 32 23.98 9.41 1.30
CA GLY A 32 24.32 7.98 1.29
C GLY A 32 23.83 7.17 2.50
N ASP A 33 23.60 7.81 3.66
CA ASP A 33 23.38 7.11 4.95
C ASP A 33 22.16 7.63 5.73
N ASP A 34 21.27 8.41 5.09
CA ASP A 34 20.06 8.89 5.74
C ASP A 34 18.98 7.80 5.83
N ALA A 35 18.94 7.13 6.97
CA ALA A 35 17.95 6.12 7.31
C ALA A 35 16.49 6.62 7.16
N PHE A 36 16.25 7.94 7.31
CA PHE A 36 14.92 8.52 7.05
C PHE A 36 14.58 8.44 5.56
N ALA A 37 15.45 8.93 4.68
CA ALA A 37 15.21 8.95 3.24
C ALA A 37 15.02 7.53 2.68
N GLN A 38 15.79 6.55 3.16
CA GLN A 38 15.65 5.15 2.76
C GLN A 38 14.29 4.56 3.15
N LEU A 39 13.87 4.75 4.41
CA LEU A 39 12.56 4.27 4.86
C LEU A 39 11.41 5.03 4.19
N TYR A 40 11.55 6.34 4.00
CA TYR A 40 10.57 7.15 3.28
C TYR A 40 10.35 6.61 1.86
N ALA A 41 11.43 6.44 1.09
CA ALA A 41 11.37 5.95 -0.27
C ALA A 41 10.79 4.52 -0.35
N ALA A 42 11.13 3.65 0.61
CA ALA A 42 10.59 2.30 0.68
C ALA A 42 9.07 2.31 0.94
N LEU A 43 8.61 3.09 1.93
CA LEU A 43 7.21 3.26 2.29
C LEU A 43 6.41 3.91 1.16
N GLU A 44 6.95 4.94 0.52
CA GLU A 44 6.35 5.62 -0.62
C GLU A 44 6.16 4.66 -1.81
N SER A 45 7.20 3.90 -2.18
CA SER A 45 7.08 2.87 -3.22
C SER A 45 6.02 1.82 -2.89
N GLU A 46 5.89 1.46 -1.61
CA GLU A 46 4.90 0.48 -1.18
C GLU A 46 3.46 1.02 -1.24
N VAL A 47 3.26 2.30 -0.89
CA VAL A 47 1.99 3.03 -1.08
C VAL A 47 1.64 3.14 -2.56
N ASP A 48 2.60 3.48 -3.42
CA ASP A 48 2.40 3.55 -4.89
C ASP A 48 1.96 2.19 -5.46
N LYS A 49 2.65 1.11 -5.07
CA LYS A 49 2.29 -0.25 -5.48
C LYS A 49 0.90 -0.65 -5.01
N ALA A 50 0.51 -0.24 -3.81
CA ALA A 50 -0.84 -0.51 -3.28
C ALA A 50 -1.91 0.23 -4.10
N LEU A 51 -1.69 1.50 -4.44
CA LEU A 51 -2.61 2.30 -5.26
C LEU A 51 -2.73 1.73 -6.68
N LEU A 52 -1.61 1.40 -7.33
CA LEU A 52 -1.61 0.76 -8.65
C LEU A 52 -2.39 -0.57 -8.61
N LYS A 53 -2.13 -1.38 -7.58
CA LYS A 53 -2.83 -2.67 -7.43
C LYS A 53 -4.33 -2.48 -7.20
N PHE A 54 -4.72 -1.47 -6.44
CA PHE A 54 -6.13 -1.10 -6.26
C PHE A 54 -6.77 -0.68 -7.60
N GLU A 55 -6.07 0.11 -8.42
CA GLU A 55 -6.55 0.50 -9.74
C GLU A 55 -6.71 -0.72 -10.66
N THR A 56 -5.71 -1.62 -10.69
CA THR A 56 -5.81 -2.86 -11.46
C THR A 56 -6.95 -3.76 -10.98
N ALA A 57 -7.19 -3.84 -9.67
CA ALA A 57 -8.30 -4.58 -9.09
C ALA A 57 -9.66 -3.97 -9.45
N SER A 58 -9.72 -2.65 -9.66
CA SER A 58 -10.93 -1.94 -10.06
C SER A 58 -11.23 -2.09 -11.55
N ALA A 59 -10.18 -2.20 -12.37
CA ALA A 59 -10.29 -2.48 -13.80
C ALA A 59 -10.50 -3.98 -14.12
N GLU A 60 -10.27 -4.85 -13.14
CA GLU A 60 -10.33 -6.30 -13.31
C GLU A 60 -11.77 -6.80 -13.49
N THR A 61 -11.98 -7.62 -14.52
CA THR A 61 -13.29 -8.20 -14.84
C THR A 61 -13.56 -9.49 -14.08
N ASN A 62 -12.50 -10.20 -13.69
CA ASN A 62 -12.61 -11.39 -12.87
C ASN A 62 -12.78 -11.02 -11.40
N ARG A 63 -14.01 -11.13 -10.89
CA ARG A 63 -14.37 -10.82 -9.50
C ARG A 63 -13.48 -11.55 -8.47
N ALA A 64 -13.04 -12.78 -8.73
CA ALA A 64 -12.17 -13.50 -7.80
C ALA A 64 -10.75 -12.91 -7.76
N ALA A 65 -10.21 -12.54 -8.92
CA ALA A 65 -8.90 -11.88 -9.02
C ALA A 65 -8.95 -10.48 -8.40
N ALA A 66 -10.02 -9.71 -8.64
CA ALA A 66 -10.23 -8.41 -8.02
C ALA A 66 -10.29 -8.50 -6.49
N VAL A 67 -10.96 -9.51 -5.93
CA VAL A 67 -11.02 -9.74 -4.47
C VAL A 67 -9.64 -10.11 -3.90
N ALA A 68 -8.88 -10.95 -4.59
CA ALA A 68 -7.53 -11.33 -4.18
C ALA A 68 -6.58 -10.11 -4.16
N MET A 69 -6.59 -9.31 -5.23
CA MET A 69 -5.80 -8.08 -5.32
C MET A 69 -6.20 -7.07 -4.24
N ASN A 70 -7.49 -6.90 -3.97
CA ASN A 70 -7.97 -6.02 -2.89
C ASN A 70 -7.56 -6.53 -1.49
N ALA A 71 -7.47 -7.84 -1.27
CA ALA A 71 -6.94 -8.39 -0.04
C ALA A 71 -5.44 -8.07 0.12
N GLU A 72 -4.67 -8.12 -0.97
CA GLU A 72 -3.26 -7.73 -0.97
C GLU A 72 -3.06 -6.23 -0.71
N VAL A 73 -3.94 -5.37 -1.24
CA VAL A 73 -3.94 -3.92 -0.92
C VAL A 73 -4.12 -3.70 0.58
N ARG A 74 -5.03 -4.42 1.23
CA ARG A 74 -5.24 -4.34 2.69
C ARG A 74 -4.02 -4.78 3.49
N ARG A 75 -3.40 -5.90 3.11
CA ARG A 75 -2.17 -6.40 3.75
C ARG A 75 -1.02 -5.39 3.63
N THR A 76 -0.88 -4.79 2.46
CA THR A 76 0.16 -3.79 2.19
C THR A 76 -0.09 -2.51 3.00
N LYS A 77 -1.34 -2.01 3.03
CA LYS A 77 -1.73 -0.87 3.87
C LYS A 77 -1.46 -1.11 5.36
N ALA A 78 -1.75 -2.32 5.86
CA ALA A 78 -1.47 -2.68 7.25
C ALA A 78 0.04 -2.69 7.56
N ARG A 79 0.86 -3.28 6.69
CA ARG A 79 2.33 -3.27 6.84
C ARG A 79 2.90 -1.84 6.84
N VAL A 80 2.47 -1.02 5.88
CA VAL A 80 2.88 0.39 5.80
C VAL A 80 2.50 1.15 7.08
N LYS A 81 1.29 0.93 7.60
CA LYS A 81 0.82 1.54 8.85
C LYS A 81 1.62 1.08 10.07
N GLN A 82 2.15 -0.15 10.09
CA GLN A 82 3.03 -0.64 11.16
C GLN A 82 4.43 -0.02 11.11
N GLU A 83 4.96 0.27 9.93
CA GLU A 83 6.29 0.86 9.77
C GLU A 83 6.30 2.39 9.87
N PHE A 84 5.16 3.02 9.62
CA PHE A 84 4.98 4.48 9.64
C PHE A 84 5.44 5.16 10.97
N PRO A 85 5.18 4.62 12.17
CA PRO A 85 5.68 5.21 13.42
C PRO A 85 7.21 5.29 13.50
N LYS A 86 7.93 4.37 12.84
CA LYS A 86 9.41 4.43 12.77
C LYS A 86 9.87 5.64 11.96
N LEU A 87 9.19 5.91 10.84
CA LEU A 87 9.43 7.07 10.01
C LEU A 87 9.16 8.38 10.76
N GLN A 88 8.05 8.45 11.50
CA GLN A 88 7.71 9.60 12.35
C GLN A 88 8.80 9.86 13.42
N LYS A 89 9.31 8.81 14.07
CA LYS A 89 10.41 8.91 15.04
C LYS A 89 11.68 9.45 14.39
N LEU A 90 11.99 9.03 13.16
CA LEU A 90 13.17 9.52 12.42
C LEU A 90 13.04 10.98 11.97
N ALA A 91 11.83 11.45 11.63
CA ALA A 91 11.60 12.86 11.29
C ALA A 91 11.82 13.81 12.49
N VAL A 92 11.49 13.38 13.70
CA VAL A 92 11.64 14.21 14.93
C VAL A 92 13.04 14.05 15.55
N LYS A 93 13.77 12.98 15.23
CA LYS A 93 15.12 12.73 15.75
C LYS A 93 16.10 13.80 15.26
N LYS A 94 16.70 14.54 16.20
CA LYS A 94 17.76 15.50 15.91
C LYS A 94 19.07 14.76 15.63
N VAL A 95 19.47 14.66 14.36
CA VAL A 95 20.76 14.11 13.95
C VAL A 95 21.78 15.24 13.79
N LYS A 96 23.04 15.00 14.19
CA LYS A 96 24.12 15.98 14.06
C LYS A 96 24.35 16.29 12.58
N GLY A 97 24.01 17.51 12.15
CA GLY A 97 24.19 17.97 10.77
C GLY A 97 22.91 18.39 10.04
N ILE A 98 21.72 18.00 10.52
CA ILE A 98 20.44 18.38 9.91
C ILE A 98 20.07 19.82 10.32
N SER A 99 19.69 20.66 9.34
CA SER A 99 19.21 22.02 9.60
C SER A 99 17.79 22.01 10.17
N LYS A 100 17.38 23.09 10.86
CA LYS A 100 16.01 23.20 11.39
C LYS A 100 14.97 23.17 10.26
N GLU A 101 15.31 23.75 9.11
CA GLU A 101 14.48 23.76 7.90
C GLU A 101 14.31 22.36 7.33
N GLU A 102 15.40 21.58 7.23
CA GLU A 102 15.35 20.20 6.73
C GLU A 102 14.61 19.27 7.71
N GLN A 103 14.67 19.54 9.00
CA GLN A 103 13.84 18.83 9.97
C GLN A 103 12.35 19.11 9.78
N GLU A 104 11.99 20.34 9.38
CA GLU A 104 10.61 20.75 9.12
C GLU A 104 10.08 20.12 7.83
N THR A 105 10.89 20.08 6.76
CA THR A 105 10.52 19.41 5.51
C THR A 105 10.30 17.90 5.71
N ARG A 106 11.12 17.23 6.53
CA ARG A 106 10.90 15.81 6.88
C ARG A 106 9.56 15.58 7.59
N LYS A 107 9.14 16.49 8.48
CA LYS A 107 7.83 16.41 9.15
C LYS A 107 6.68 16.62 8.16
N GLU A 108 6.82 17.57 7.25
CA GLU A 108 5.84 17.81 6.18
C GLU A 108 5.71 16.58 5.25
N LEU A 109 6.83 15.98 4.84
CA LEU A 109 6.85 14.76 4.03
C LEU A 109 6.14 13.59 4.72
N VAL A 110 6.35 13.43 6.04
CA VAL A 110 5.64 12.42 6.84
C VAL A 110 4.15 12.71 6.90
N PHE A 111 3.74 13.98 7.05
CA PHE A 111 2.34 14.37 7.06
C PHE A 111 1.64 14.09 5.71
N VAL A 112 2.29 14.43 4.60
CA VAL A 112 1.78 14.12 3.25
C VAL A 112 1.62 12.61 3.06
N LEU A 113 2.61 11.82 3.49
CA LEU A 113 2.56 10.37 3.40
C LEU A 113 1.45 9.77 4.27
N ALA A 114 1.19 10.31 5.47
CA ALA A 114 0.06 9.89 6.32
C ALA A 114 -1.28 10.04 5.58
N ASN A 115 -1.54 11.23 5.03
CA ASN A 115 -2.77 11.50 4.26
C ASN A 115 -2.92 10.54 3.07
N ARG A 116 -1.81 10.20 2.43
CA ARG A 116 -1.78 9.29 1.29
C ARG A 116 -2.07 7.83 1.68
N ILE A 117 -1.58 7.40 2.85
CA ILE A 117 -1.89 6.07 3.43
C ILE A 117 -3.39 5.98 3.78
N GLU A 118 -3.96 7.05 4.35
CA GLU A 118 -5.39 7.12 4.66
C GLU A 118 -6.27 7.10 3.40
N ALA A 119 -5.83 7.75 2.34
CA ALA A 119 -6.54 7.80 1.06
C ALA A 119 -6.60 6.44 0.32
N ILE A 120 -5.84 5.42 0.75
CA ILE A 120 -5.93 4.06 0.17
C ILE A 120 -7.33 3.50 0.48
N PRO A 121 -8.19 3.22 -0.52
CA PRO A 121 -9.55 2.78 -0.28
C PRO A 121 -9.56 1.39 0.35
N ASP A 122 -10.12 1.28 1.56
CA ASP A 122 -10.44 -0.03 2.13
C ASP A 122 -11.66 -0.55 1.38
N ALA A 123 -11.44 -1.48 0.43
CA ALA A 123 -12.46 -2.02 -0.46
C ALA A 123 -13.59 -2.84 0.23
N THR A 124 -14.02 -2.46 1.44
CA THR A 124 -15.25 -2.91 2.09
C THR A 124 -16.15 -1.72 2.39
N THR A 125 -16.63 -1.04 1.36
CA THR A 125 -17.93 -0.38 1.50
C THR A 125 -19.01 -1.46 1.43
N THR A 126 -19.27 -2.13 2.57
CA THR A 126 -20.62 -2.48 3.06
C THR A 126 -20.51 -3.41 4.27
N ALA A 127 -21.11 -2.96 5.38
CA ALA A 127 -21.63 -3.74 6.50
C ALA A 127 -20.63 -4.31 7.54
N ALA A 128 -19.98 -3.42 8.27
CA ALA A 128 -19.97 -3.51 9.74
C ALA A 128 -20.00 -2.08 10.31
N LYS A 129 -20.98 -1.83 11.17
CA LYS A 129 -21.33 -0.53 11.75
C LYS A 129 -20.18 0.12 12.52
N SER A 130 -20.10 1.45 12.37
CA SER A 130 -19.69 2.46 13.34
C SER A 130 -19.13 1.98 14.69
N ASN A 131 -17.89 2.35 15.00
CA ASN A 131 -17.63 3.28 16.10
C ASN A 131 -16.19 3.81 16.03
N GLY A 132 -16.01 5.10 16.26
CA GLY A 132 -14.69 5.74 16.33
C GLY A 132 -14.45 6.82 15.28
N GLY A 133 -15.50 7.55 14.88
CA GLY A 133 -15.29 8.88 14.31
C GLY A 133 -14.62 9.75 15.37
N TRP A 134 -13.32 10.01 15.21
CA TRP A 134 -12.67 11.11 15.91
C TRP A 134 -13.03 12.39 15.16
N GLU A 135 -14.25 12.87 15.38
CA GLU A 135 -14.54 14.28 15.20
C GLU A 135 -13.81 15.02 16.33
N THR A 136 -12.61 15.56 16.04
CA THR A 136 -12.07 16.61 16.89
C THR A 136 -13.06 17.77 16.82
N SER A 137 -13.84 17.94 17.88
CA SER A 137 -14.62 19.15 18.10
C SER A 137 -13.68 20.34 17.91
N ALA A 138 -13.94 21.12 16.87
CA ALA A 138 -13.29 22.39 16.61
C ALA A 138 -13.60 23.33 17.77
N SER A 139 -12.72 23.36 18.77
CA SER A 139 -12.70 24.46 19.73
C SER A 139 -12.09 25.65 19.00
N HIS A 140 -12.97 26.53 18.51
CA HIS A 140 -12.60 27.88 18.09
C HIS A 140 -11.94 28.62 19.25
N LYS A 141 -10.62 28.49 19.41
CA LYS A 141 -9.82 29.53 20.06
C LYS A 141 -9.33 30.47 18.97
N ASN A 142 -9.91 31.66 18.98
CA ASN A 142 -9.43 32.86 18.32
C ASN A 142 -7.95 33.09 18.73
N ILE A 143 -7.00 32.61 17.93
CA ILE A 143 -5.58 32.87 18.14
C ILE A 143 -5.29 34.27 17.61
N LYS A 144 -5.45 35.26 18.49
CA LYS A 144 -4.92 36.60 18.28
C LYS A 144 -3.41 36.55 18.50
N PHE A 145 -2.64 36.67 17.43
CA PHE A 145 -1.20 36.89 17.50
C PHE A 145 -0.95 38.32 17.98
N ASP A 146 -0.55 38.48 19.24
CA ASP A 146 0.11 39.70 19.70
C ASP A 146 1.54 39.37 20.12
N SER A 147 2.45 40.21 19.66
CA SER A 147 3.90 40.06 19.64
C SER A 147 4.51 39.81 21.01
N SER A 148 5.37 38.78 21.15
CA SER A 148 6.68 38.81 21.86
C SER A 148 7.34 37.41 21.91
N GLY A 149 8.61 37.34 21.51
CA GLY A 149 9.38 36.13 21.16
C GLY A 149 9.73 35.12 22.26
N GLU A 150 8.90 34.93 23.29
CA GLU A 150 9.07 33.85 24.29
C GLU A 150 7.92 32.84 24.27
N GLN A 151 6.72 33.22 23.81
CA GLN A 151 5.54 32.35 23.76
C GLN A 151 5.57 31.34 22.60
N GLY A 152 6.36 31.59 21.55
CA GLY A 152 6.52 30.64 20.45
C GLY A 152 7.18 29.33 20.88
N LEU A 153 8.06 29.36 21.90
CA LEU A 153 8.67 28.15 22.43
C LEU A 153 7.70 27.32 23.27
N ASP A 154 6.77 27.99 23.97
CA ASP A 154 5.77 27.35 24.83
C ASP A 154 4.70 26.63 24.00
N VAL A 155 4.25 27.26 22.90
CA VAL A 155 3.35 26.64 21.91
C VAL A 155 4.02 25.45 21.20
N ILE A 156 5.34 25.52 20.98
CA ILE A 156 6.10 24.41 20.39
C ILE A 156 6.32 23.28 21.40
N SER A 157 6.53 23.57 22.69
CA SER A 157 6.61 22.52 23.72
C SER A 157 5.26 21.84 23.93
N GLU A 158 4.17 22.61 23.95
CA GLU A 158 2.81 22.06 24.05
C GLU A 158 2.44 21.25 22.79
N GLY A 159 2.82 21.73 21.60
CA GLY A 159 2.73 20.98 20.35
C GLY A 159 3.59 19.71 20.32
N LEU A 160 4.74 19.70 21.00
CA LEU A 160 5.61 18.54 21.09
C LEU A 160 5.10 17.52 22.11
N ASP A 161 4.54 17.96 23.22
CA ASP A 161 3.94 17.10 24.23
C ASP A 161 2.63 16.45 23.74
N THR A 162 1.82 17.17 22.97
CA THR A 162 0.64 16.60 22.29
C THR A 162 1.02 15.59 21.20
N LEU A 163 2.09 15.85 20.44
CA LEU A 163 2.61 14.88 19.47
C LEU A 163 3.22 13.64 20.16
N LYS A 164 3.83 13.83 21.33
CA LYS A 164 4.39 12.76 22.15
C LYS A 164 3.29 11.88 22.75
N SER A 165 2.20 12.46 23.25
CA SER A 165 1.05 11.70 23.74
C SER A 165 0.36 10.95 22.60
N LEU A 166 0.19 11.59 21.44
CA LEU A 166 -0.39 10.93 20.25
C LEU A 166 0.48 9.76 19.76
N ALA A 167 1.80 9.92 19.74
CA ALA A 167 2.72 8.84 19.38
C ALA A 167 2.73 7.69 20.40
N GLN A 168 2.44 7.99 21.67
CA GLN A 168 2.36 7.01 22.75
C GLN A 168 1.03 6.24 22.68
N ASP A 169 -0.09 6.92 22.41
CA ASP A 169 -1.41 6.31 22.20
C ASP A 169 -1.44 5.45 20.92
N MET A 170 -0.78 5.88 19.84
CA MET A 170 -0.63 5.08 18.62
C MET A 170 0.22 3.81 18.85
N ASN A 171 1.20 3.86 19.75
CA ASN A 171 2.02 2.71 20.09
C ASN A 171 1.21 1.67 20.92
N GLU A 172 0.30 2.14 21.77
CA GLU A 172 -0.58 1.30 22.59
C GLU A 172 -1.72 0.68 21.77
N GLU A 173 -2.25 1.42 20.78
CA GLU A 173 -3.26 0.93 19.84
C GLU A 173 -2.65 -0.05 18.81
N LEU A 174 -1.36 0.09 18.47
CA LEU A 174 -0.61 -0.85 17.64
C LEU A 174 -0.45 -2.22 18.34
N ASP A 175 -0.14 -2.22 19.63
CA ASP A 175 -0.06 -3.46 20.44
C ASP A 175 -1.46 -4.09 20.66
N ARG A 176 -2.54 -3.29 20.66
CA ARG A 176 -3.93 -3.77 20.67
C ARG A 176 -4.43 -4.30 19.32
N GLN A 177 -3.71 -4.10 18.22
CA GLN A 177 -4.11 -4.58 16.88
C GLN A 177 -3.58 -5.97 16.51
N VAL A 178 -2.89 -6.66 17.41
CA VAL A 178 -2.39 -8.03 17.17
C VAL A 178 -3.52 -9.09 17.07
N PRO A 179 -4.63 -9.06 17.84
CA PRO A 179 -5.65 -10.12 17.76
C PRO A 179 -6.76 -9.89 16.73
N LEU A 180 -6.59 -9.01 15.73
CA LEU A 180 -7.54 -8.87 14.60
C LEU A 180 -6.99 -9.36 13.24
N MET A 181 -5.71 -9.78 13.18
CA MET A 181 -5.08 -10.23 11.93
C MET A 181 -5.42 -11.70 11.61
N ASP A 182 -5.57 -12.54 12.63
CA ASP A 182 -5.91 -13.98 12.46
C ASP A 182 -7.35 -14.22 11.96
N GLU A 183 -8.30 -13.33 12.30
CA GLU A 183 -9.68 -13.51 11.85
C GLU A 183 -9.88 -13.08 10.38
N ILE A 184 -9.03 -12.19 9.87
CA ILE A 184 -9.07 -11.74 8.48
C ILE A 184 -8.38 -12.77 7.57
N ASP A 185 -7.20 -13.27 7.94
CA ASP A 185 -6.51 -14.30 7.15
C ASP A 185 -7.35 -15.59 7.08
N THR A 186 -7.98 -16.00 8.18
CA THR A 186 -8.84 -17.19 8.18
C THR A 186 -10.10 -17.03 7.33
N LYS A 187 -10.70 -15.82 7.27
CA LYS A 187 -11.86 -15.55 6.41
C LYS A 187 -11.48 -15.45 4.92
N VAL A 188 -10.30 -14.91 4.61
CA VAL A 188 -9.77 -14.83 3.24
C VAL A 188 -9.39 -16.21 2.70
N ASP A 189 -8.73 -17.04 3.51
CA ASP A 189 -8.38 -18.40 3.14
C ASP A 189 -9.62 -19.29 2.97
N ARG A 190 -10.64 -19.11 3.81
CA ARG A 190 -11.95 -19.77 3.64
C ARG A 190 -12.63 -19.38 2.34
N ALA A 191 -12.75 -18.08 2.05
CA ALA A 191 -13.42 -17.61 0.85
C ALA A 191 -12.69 -18.07 -0.43
N THR A 192 -11.35 -18.08 -0.40
CA THR A 192 -10.52 -18.56 -1.51
C THR A 192 -10.66 -20.07 -1.70
N SER A 193 -10.68 -20.84 -0.61
CA SER A 193 -10.87 -22.29 -0.64
C SER A 193 -12.26 -22.68 -1.13
N ASP A 194 -13.30 -21.99 -0.68
CA ASP A 194 -14.68 -22.21 -1.12
C ASP A 194 -14.86 -21.88 -2.60
N LEU A 195 -14.23 -20.81 -3.10
CA LEU A 195 -14.22 -20.50 -4.54
C LEU A 195 -13.48 -21.56 -5.37
N LYS A 196 -12.32 -22.03 -4.91
CA LYS A 196 -11.57 -23.10 -5.60
C LYS A 196 -12.38 -24.39 -5.66
N ASN A 197 -13.01 -24.78 -4.55
CA ASN A 197 -13.86 -25.97 -4.48
C ASN A 197 -15.10 -25.85 -5.36
N ASN A 198 -15.74 -24.68 -5.40
CA ASN A 198 -16.89 -24.44 -6.27
C ASN A 198 -16.49 -24.46 -7.76
N ASN A 199 -15.31 -23.96 -8.13
CA ASN A 199 -14.82 -24.02 -9.51
C ASN A 199 -14.54 -25.45 -9.97
N VAL A 200 -13.93 -26.27 -9.08
CA VAL A 200 -13.72 -27.71 -9.32
C VAL A 200 -15.06 -28.43 -9.49
N ARG A 201 -16.04 -28.17 -8.62
CA ARG A 201 -17.40 -28.73 -8.72
C ARG A 201 -18.12 -28.32 -10.00
N LEU A 202 -17.95 -27.08 -10.44
CA LEU A 202 -18.53 -26.60 -11.69
C LEU A 202 -17.94 -27.33 -12.90
N LYS A 203 -16.60 -27.52 -12.90
CA LYS A 203 -15.89 -28.24 -13.96
C LYS A 203 -16.31 -29.71 -14.01
N GLU A 204 -16.46 -30.35 -12.85
CA GLU A 204 -16.94 -31.73 -12.75
C GLU A 204 -18.39 -31.86 -13.25
N THR A 205 -19.26 -30.92 -12.88
CA THR A 205 -20.66 -30.88 -13.35
C THR A 205 -20.74 -30.67 -14.86
N LEU A 206 -19.89 -29.79 -15.43
CA LEU A 206 -19.82 -29.55 -16.87
C LEU A 206 -19.29 -30.78 -17.62
N PHE A 207 -18.26 -31.45 -17.09
CA PHE A 207 -17.77 -32.69 -17.69
C PHE A 207 -18.82 -33.80 -17.65
N LYS A 208 -19.56 -33.92 -16.54
CA LYS A 208 -20.68 -34.86 -16.41
C LYS A 208 -21.82 -34.56 -17.38
N MET A 209 -22.19 -33.29 -17.59
CA MET A 209 -23.18 -32.89 -18.59
C MET A 209 -22.72 -33.18 -20.03
N ARG A 210 -21.43 -32.95 -20.34
CA ARG A 210 -20.85 -33.28 -21.66
C ARG A 210 -20.84 -34.79 -21.89
N SER A 211 -20.47 -35.58 -20.88
CA SER A 211 -20.49 -37.04 -20.94
C SER A 211 -21.90 -37.60 -21.11
N SER A 212 -22.88 -37.04 -20.41
CA SER A 212 -24.29 -37.45 -20.52
C SER A 212 -24.86 -37.19 -21.92
N ARG A 213 -24.52 -36.05 -22.54
CA ARG A 213 -24.94 -35.74 -23.90
C ARG A 213 -24.33 -36.70 -24.91
N ASN A 214 -23.04 -37.00 -24.78
CA ASN A 214 -22.36 -37.96 -25.64
C ASN A 214 -22.96 -39.37 -25.51
N PHE A 215 -23.28 -39.81 -24.29
CA PHE A 215 -23.93 -41.09 -24.04
C PHE A 215 -25.32 -41.19 -24.69
N CYS A 216 -26.13 -40.13 -24.59
CA CYS A 216 -27.44 -40.06 -25.23
C CYS A 216 -27.34 -40.12 -26.77
N ILE A 217 -26.37 -39.40 -27.35
CA ILE A 217 -26.11 -39.42 -28.79
C ILE A 217 -25.68 -40.83 -29.26
N ASP A 218 -24.82 -41.51 -28.50
CA ASP A 218 -24.33 -42.84 -28.83
C ASP A 218 -25.44 -43.90 -28.84
N ILE A 219 -26.35 -43.85 -27.87
CA ILE A 219 -27.54 -44.73 -27.82
C ILE A 219 -28.44 -44.50 -29.05
N ILE A 220 -28.72 -43.25 -29.41
CA ILE A 220 -29.56 -42.94 -30.58
C ILE A 220 -28.89 -43.44 -31.86
N LEU A 221 -27.57 -43.25 -32.01
CA LEU A 221 -26.82 -43.73 -33.16
C LEU A 221 -26.89 -45.26 -33.29
N MET A 222 -26.75 -45.99 -32.18
CA MET A 222 -26.91 -47.45 -32.15
C MET A 222 -28.31 -47.90 -32.58
N CYS A 223 -29.37 -47.22 -32.12
CA CYS A 223 -30.75 -47.54 -32.54
C CYS A 223 -30.97 -47.35 -34.05
N VAL A 224 -30.39 -46.28 -34.63
CA VAL A 224 -30.49 -46.02 -36.08
C VAL A 224 -29.76 -47.09 -36.88
N ILE A 225 -28.54 -47.47 -36.48
CA ILE A 225 -27.76 -48.52 -37.15
C ILE A 225 -28.50 -49.87 -37.11
N LEU A 226 -29.05 -50.24 -35.95
CA LEU A 226 -29.85 -51.46 -35.80
C LEU A 226 -31.12 -51.43 -36.67
N GLY A 227 -31.81 -50.29 -36.76
CA GLY A 227 -32.96 -50.11 -37.64
C GLY A 227 -32.61 -50.34 -39.11
N ILE A 228 -31.50 -49.77 -39.57
CA ILE A 228 -31.00 -49.95 -40.94
C ILE A 228 -30.62 -51.41 -41.19
N ALA A 229 -29.93 -52.06 -40.24
CA ALA A 229 -29.55 -53.47 -40.35
C ALA A 229 -30.77 -54.40 -40.44
N CYS A 230 -31.80 -54.19 -39.61
CA CYS A 230 -33.06 -54.93 -39.66
C CYS A 230 -33.81 -54.72 -40.99
N TYR A 231 -33.82 -53.49 -41.51
CA TYR A 231 -34.44 -53.18 -42.80
C TYR A 231 -33.73 -53.90 -43.94
N LEU A 232 -32.39 -53.82 -43.98
CA LEU A 232 -31.59 -54.53 -44.98
C LEU A 232 -31.79 -56.04 -44.89
N TYR A 233 -31.81 -56.62 -43.69
CA TYR A 233 -32.10 -58.04 -43.51
C TYR A 233 -33.50 -58.45 -44.02
N SER A 234 -34.50 -57.59 -43.82
CA SER A 234 -35.87 -57.84 -44.30
C SER A 234 -36.02 -57.69 -45.81
N VAL A 235 -35.17 -56.89 -46.46
CA VAL A 235 -35.15 -56.72 -47.92
C VAL A 235 -34.32 -57.81 -48.60
N LEU A 236 -33.26 -58.28 -47.95
CA LEU A 236 -32.37 -59.31 -48.50
C LEU A 236 -32.91 -60.74 -48.34
N LYS A 237 -33.90 -60.93 -47.46
CA LYS A 237 -34.60 -62.20 -47.24
C LYS A 237 -35.90 -62.25 -48.02
#